data_AF-A0A5M9ZTI9-F1
#
_entry.id   AF-A0A5M9ZTI9-F1
#
_cell.length_a   1.000
_cell.length_b   1.000
_cell.length_c   1.000
_cell.angle_alpha   90.00
_cell.angle_beta   90.00
_cell.angle_gamma   90.00
#
_symmetry.space_group_name_H-M   'P 1'
#
loop_
_entity.id
_entity.type
_entity.pdbx_description
1 polymer ?
#
loop_
_entity_poly.entity_id
_entity_poly.type
_entity_poly.pdbx_seq_one_letter_code
_entity_poly.pdbx_strand_id
1 'polypeptide(L)'
;MTHTETYDPMIYDVMRESANRLIGEYMYLAHRTKDAVMRNALLDAINGVRKETSMVNADSREAVEEKTAEFSQRASNMRRFRLNGPQMGRDHMVSNSVTSNRPHRKRIA
;
A
#
# COMPACT_ATOMS: atom_id res chain seq x y z
N MET A 1 -8.39 13.39 43.60
CA MET A 1 -8.17 14.61 42.80
C MET A 1 -7.82 14.15 41.40
N THR A 2 -8.69 14.48 40.46
CA THR A 2 -8.73 14.00 39.08
C THR A 2 -7.46 14.40 38.35
N HIS A 3 -6.68 13.42 37.89
CA HIS A 3 -5.63 13.64 36.90
C HIS A 3 -6.31 14.25 35.67
N THR A 4 -6.24 15.57 35.54
CA THR A 4 -6.27 16.19 34.22
C THR A 4 -4.96 15.78 33.57
N GLU A 5 -4.93 14.57 33.02
CA GLU A 5 -3.93 14.20 32.04
C GLU A 5 -3.96 15.29 30.98
N THR A 6 -2.86 16.02 30.89
CA THR A 6 -2.68 17.15 30.00
C THR A 6 -2.90 16.65 28.59
N TYR A 7 -4.12 16.84 28.08
CA TYR A 7 -4.48 16.51 26.71
C TYR A 7 -3.53 17.26 25.79
N ASP A 8 -2.68 16.53 25.06
CA ASP A 8 -1.79 17.10 24.06
C ASP A 8 -2.53 17.09 22.71
N PRO A 9 -3.09 18.24 22.26
CA PRO A 9 -3.82 18.30 21.01
C PRO A 9 -2.95 17.93 19.79
N MET A 10 -1.61 17.99 19.91
CA MET A 10 -0.72 17.61 18.82
C MET A 10 -0.75 16.10 18.53
N ILE A 11 -1.23 15.26 19.46
CA ILE A 11 -1.31 13.82 19.23
C ILE A 11 -2.27 13.49 18.08
N TYR A 12 -3.34 14.28 17.94
CA TYR A 12 -4.28 14.16 16.83
C TYR A 12 -3.63 14.59 15.49
N ASP A 13 -2.76 15.59 15.50
CA ASP A 13 -2.01 16.00 14.31
C ASP A 13 -1.02 14.92 13.85
N VAL A 14 -0.36 14.23 14.79
CA VAL A 14 0.50 13.07 14.47
C VAL A 14 -0.29 11.94 13.83
N MET A 15 -1.49 11.66 14.33
CA MET A 15 -2.41 10.69 13.74
C MET A 15 -2.80 11.11 12.31
N ARG A 16 -3.17 12.38 12.12
CA ARG A 16 -3.56 12.93 10.81
C ARG A 16 -2.42 12.88 9.80
N GLU A 17 -1.20 13.16 10.23
CA GLU A 17 0.00 13.03 9.39
C GLU A 17 0.25 11.56 9.00
N SER A 18 0.07 10.62 9.93
CA SER A 18 0.13 9.18 9.62
C SER A 18 -0.93 8.75 8.62
N ALA A 19 -2.15 9.26 8.74
CA ALA A 19 -3.23 9.05 7.78
C ALA A 19 -2.87 9.61 6.38
N ASN A 20 -2.33 10.83 6.32
CA ASN A 20 -1.90 11.46 5.07
C ASN A 20 -0.78 10.66 4.38
N ARG A 21 0.16 10.11 5.14
CA ARG A 21 1.21 9.22 4.61
C ARG A 21 0.61 7.97 3.96
N LEU A 22 -0.33 7.32 4.64
CA LEU A 22 -1.05 6.16 4.09
C LEU A 22 -1.81 6.52 2.80
N ILE A 23 -2.54 7.64 2.80
CA ILE A 23 -3.24 8.16 1.62
C ILE A 23 -2.26 8.40 0.47
N GLY A 24 -1.09 8.98 0.75
CA GLY A 24 -0.04 9.21 -0.24
C GLY A 24 0.44 7.91 -0.91
N GLU A 25 0.59 6.83 -0.15
CA GLU A 25 0.99 5.52 -0.70
C GLU A 25 -0.13 4.92 -1.57
N TYR A 26 -1.41 5.05 -1.20
CA TYR A 26 -2.53 4.63 -2.05
C TYR A 26 -2.65 5.48 -3.33
N MET A 27 -2.50 6.81 -3.23
CA MET A 27 -2.52 7.71 -4.39
C MET A 27 -1.38 7.39 -5.35
N TYR A 28 -0.17 7.11 -4.83
CA TYR A 28 0.97 6.71 -5.62
C TYR A 28 0.68 5.48 -6.50
N LEU A 29 0.02 4.47 -5.92
CA LEU A 29 -0.36 3.23 -6.62
C LEU A 29 -1.51 3.47 -7.60
N ALA A 30 -2.52 4.24 -7.20
CA ALA A 30 -3.68 4.55 -8.05
C ALA A 30 -3.28 5.29 -9.33
N HIS A 31 -2.24 6.12 -9.28
CA HIS A 31 -1.69 6.81 -10.45
C HIS A 31 -0.85 5.91 -11.37
N ARG A 32 -0.42 4.73 -10.91
CA ARG A 32 0.49 3.85 -11.67
C ARG A 32 -0.15 2.55 -12.13
N THR A 33 -1.25 2.14 -11.52
CA THR A 33 -1.98 0.96 -11.98
C THR A 33 -2.71 1.27 -13.30
N LYS A 34 -2.67 0.31 -14.23
CA LYS A 34 -3.45 0.35 -15.48
C LYS A 34 -4.82 -0.33 -15.33
N ASP A 35 -5.02 -1.04 -14.22
CA ASP A 35 -6.27 -1.72 -13.91
C ASP A 35 -7.24 -0.74 -13.26
N ALA A 36 -8.37 -0.49 -13.93
CA ALA A 36 -9.42 0.40 -13.46
C ALA A 36 -10.10 -0.10 -12.18
N VAL A 37 -10.23 -1.42 -12.00
CA VAL A 37 -10.82 -2.01 -10.79
C VAL A 37 -9.90 -1.75 -9.60
N MET A 38 -8.60 -2.04 -9.77
CA MET A 38 -7.60 -1.76 -8.75
C MET A 38 -7.51 -0.27 -8.44
N ARG A 39 -7.58 0.59 -9.46
CA ARG A 39 -7.60 2.05 -9.28
C ARG A 39 -8.78 2.50 -8.41
N ASN A 40 -9.99 2.03 -8.71
CA ASN A 40 -11.19 2.39 -7.94
C ASN A 40 -11.09 1.87 -6.50
N ALA A 41 -10.64 0.63 -6.29
CA ALA A 41 -10.42 0.09 -4.94
C ALA A 41 -9.42 0.94 -4.13
N LEU A 42 -8.36 1.47 -4.75
CA LEU A 42 -7.41 2.36 -4.08
C LEU A 42 -8.01 3.74 -3.76
N LEU A 43 -8.86 4.28 -4.64
CA LEU A 43 -9.60 5.52 -4.37
C LEU A 43 -10.61 5.34 -3.23
N ASP A 44 -11.30 4.20 -3.19
CA ASP A 44 -12.19 3.85 -2.10
C ASP A 44 -11.43 3.69 -0.78
N ALA A 45 -10.25 3.08 -0.81
CA ALA A 45 -9.37 2.98 0.36
C ALA A 45 -8.95 4.37 0.89
N ILE A 46 -8.66 5.33 0.01
CA ILE A 46 -8.36 6.73 0.41
C ILE A 46 -9.56 7.36 1.12
N ASN A 47 -10.76 7.18 0.58
CA ASN A 47 -11.99 7.67 1.21
C ASN A 47 -12.24 6.98 2.56
N GLY A 48 -11.95 5.67 2.64
CA GLY A 48 -11.97 4.89 3.88
C GLY A 48 -11.09 5.50 4.97
N VAL A 49 -9.81 5.76 4.68
CA VAL A 49 -8.88 6.37 5.65
C VAL A 49 -9.35 7.74 6.14
N ARG A 50 -9.88 8.58 5.24
CA ARG A 50 -10.44 9.90 5.61
C ARG A 50 -11.63 9.75 6.56
N LYS A 51 -12.53 8.81 6.26
CA LYS A 51 -13.70 8.51 7.10
C LYS A 51 -13.26 7.97 8.46
N GLU A 52 -12.33 7.03 8.49
CA GLU A 52 -11.75 6.48 9.71
C GLU A 52 -11.15 7.58 10.60
N THR A 53 -10.39 8.52 10.01
CA THR A 53 -9.80 9.66 10.72
C THR A 53 -10.88 10.56 11.35
N SER A 54 -11.99 10.80 10.66
CA SER A 54 -13.10 11.63 11.16
C SER A 54 -13.91 10.97 12.28
N MET A 55 -13.79 9.65 12.44
CA MET A 55 -14.52 8.89 13.47
C MET A 55 -13.73 8.74 14.77
N VAL A 56 -12.43 9.08 14.78
CA VAL A 56 -11.62 9.02 16.00
C VAL A 56 -12.04 10.14 16.94
N ASN A 57 -12.35 9.78 18.18
CA ASN A 57 -12.53 10.75 19.24
C ASN A 57 -11.19 11.42 19.54
N ALA A 58 -11.05 12.69 19.18
CA ALA A 58 -9.81 13.45 19.38
C ALA A 58 -9.42 13.52 20.86
N ASP A 59 -10.40 13.63 21.77
CA ASP A 59 -10.16 13.76 23.21
C ASP A 59 -9.73 12.44 23.88
N SER A 60 -9.82 11.31 23.17
CA SER A 60 -9.37 10.01 23.67
C SER A 60 -7.95 9.72 23.19
N ARG A 61 -6.98 9.94 24.08
CA ARG A 61 -5.57 9.65 23.82
C ARG A 61 -5.34 8.22 23.32
N GLU A 62 -5.94 7.24 23.98
CA GLU A 62 -5.83 5.83 23.62
C GLU A 62 -6.32 5.57 22.19
N ALA A 63 -7.48 6.12 21.83
CA ALA A 63 -8.03 5.95 20.48
C ALA A 63 -7.16 6.60 19.40
N VAL A 64 -6.58 7.78 19.69
CA VAL A 64 -5.68 8.46 18.76
C VAL A 64 -4.36 7.70 18.60
N GLU A 65 -3.77 7.20 19.68
CA GLU A 65 -2.52 6.41 19.63
C GLU A 65 -2.73 5.08 18.90
N GLU A 66 -3.81 4.36 19.19
CA GLU A 66 -4.17 3.11 18.51
C GLU A 66 -4.31 3.35 17.00
N LYS A 67 -5.06 4.38 16.61
CA LYS A 67 -5.27 4.67 15.19
C LYS A 67 -4.00 5.16 14.49
N THR A 68 -3.15 5.90 15.21
CA THR A 68 -1.83 6.31 14.71
C THR A 68 -0.95 5.11 14.40
N ALA A 69 -0.91 4.13 15.30
CA ALA A 69 -0.14 2.89 15.12
C ALA A 69 -0.67 2.09 13.92
N GLU A 70 -1.99 1.96 13.80
CA GLU A 70 -2.64 1.26 12.69
C GLU A 70 -2.29 1.92 11.33
N PHE A 71 -2.45 3.24 11.21
CA PHE A 71 -2.12 3.96 9.98
C PHE A 71 -0.64 3.87 9.64
N SER A 72 0.23 3.97 10.63
CA SER A 72 1.69 3.83 10.46
C SER A 72 2.08 2.43 9.95
N GLN A 73 1.45 1.39 10.50
CA GLN A 73 1.69 0.00 10.07
C GLN A 73 1.18 -0.22 8.65
N ARG A 74 -0.04 0.22 8.32
CA ARG A 74 -0.61 0.13 6.96
C ARG A 74 0.25 0.87 5.94
N ALA A 75 0.74 2.07 6.27
CA ALA A 75 1.62 2.85 5.40
C ALA A 75 2.96 2.14 5.18
N SER A 76 3.54 1.57 6.25
CA SER A 76 4.77 0.78 6.16
C SER A 76 4.60 -0.46 5.28
N ASN A 77 3.47 -1.16 5.39
CA ASN A 77 3.15 -2.31 4.56
C ASN A 77 3.01 -1.91 3.08
N MET A 78 2.34 -0.80 2.78
CA MET A 78 2.24 -0.31 1.39
C MET A 78 3.57 0.18 0.85
N ARG A 79 4.38 0.86 1.66
CA ARG A 79 5.73 1.23 1.26
C ARG A 79 6.60 0.01 0.98
N ARG A 80 6.53 -1.04 1.80
CA ARG A 80 7.23 -2.31 1.55
C ARG A 80 6.73 -2.97 0.28
N PHE A 81 5.42 -3.02 0.05
CA PHE A 81 4.84 -3.50 -1.20
C PHE A 81 5.29 -2.65 -2.41
N ARG A 82 5.46 -1.34 -2.25
CA ARG A 82 5.98 -0.45 -3.31
C ARG A 82 7.46 -0.70 -3.61
N LEU A 83 8.28 -0.89 -2.57
CA LEU A 83 9.72 -1.12 -2.72
C LEU A 83 10.04 -2.53 -3.22
N ASN A 84 9.28 -3.53 -2.76
CA ASN A 84 9.55 -4.94 -3.01
C ASN A 84 8.57 -5.59 -3.99
N GLY A 85 7.47 -4.91 -4.35
CA GLY A 85 6.53 -5.33 -5.38
C GLY A 85 6.91 -4.83 -6.77
N PRO A 86 6.17 -5.27 -7.79
CA PRO A 86 6.65 -6.33 -8.67
C PRO A 86 7.95 -5.96 -9.40
N GLN A 87 9.08 -6.43 -8.88
CA GLN A 87 10.20 -6.87 -9.73
C GLN A 87 9.86 -8.18 -10.48
N MET A 88 8.73 -8.84 -10.18
CA MET A 88 8.25 -10.06 -10.86
C MET A 88 7.66 -9.85 -12.27
N GLY A 89 7.79 -8.66 -12.86
CA GLY A 89 7.25 -8.34 -14.19
C GLY A 89 8.30 -8.05 -15.27
N ARG A 90 9.60 -8.18 -14.98
CA ARG A 90 10.69 -7.83 -15.93
C ARG A 90 11.62 -8.97 -16.35
N ASP A 91 11.38 -10.21 -15.91
CA ASP A 91 12.14 -11.37 -16.42
C ASP A 91 11.47 -12.09 -17.61
N HIS A 92 10.31 -11.62 -18.07
CA HIS A 92 9.58 -12.21 -19.20
C HIS A 92 9.60 -11.34 -20.46
N MET A 93 10.77 -10.80 -20.85
CA MET A 93 10.98 -10.30 -22.21
C MET A 93 12.47 -10.12 -22.55
N VAL A 94 13.24 -11.20 -22.51
CA VAL A 94 14.42 -11.31 -23.35
C VAL A 94 14.15 -12.40 -24.37
N SER A 95 13.68 -11.97 -25.54
CA SER A 95 13.84 -12.74 -26.77
C SER A 95 15.32 -13.02 -26.96
N ASN A 96 15.69 -14.29 -27.07
CA ASN A 96 16.72 -14.67 -28.01
C ASN A 96 16.25 -15.89 -28.81
N SER A 97 15.91 -15.56 -30.04
CA SER A 97 15.79 -16.42 -31.19
C SER A 97 17.02 -17.32 -31.41
N VAL A 98 16.76 -18.43 -32.10
CA VAL A 98 17.70 -19.29 -32.85
C VAL A 98 18.41 -20.38 -32.05
N THR A 99 17.86 -21.60 -32.09
CA THR A 99 18.60 -22.72 -32.70
C THR A 99 17.63 -23.76 -33.25
N SER A 100 17.50 -23.77 -34.58
CA SER A 100 17.03 -24.92 -35.35
C SER A 100 17.99 -26.09 -35.09
N ASN A 101 17.47 -27.23 -34.64
CA ASN A 101 18.16 -28.50 -34.81
C ASN A 101 17.15 -29.65 -34.90
N ARG A 102 16.73 -29.97 -36.13
CA ARG A 102 16.33 -31.35 -36.49
C ARG A 102 17.58 -32.23 -36.35
N PRO A 103 17.42 -33.49 -35.91
CA PRO A 103 17.79 -34.53 -36.86
C PRO A 103 16.90 -35.78 -36.87
N HIS A 104 16.70 -36.25 -38.10
CA HIS A 104 16.63 -37.63 -38.59
C HIS A 104 15.80 -38.71 -37.87
N ARG A 105 14.59 -38.87 -38.43
CA ARG A 105 13.98 -40.14 -38.87
C ARG A 105 15.02 -41.25 -39.16
N LYS A 106 15.14 -42.26 -38.29
CA LYS A 106 15.72 -43.57 -38.66
C LYS A 106 14.64 -44.45 -39.25
N ARG A 107 14.86 -44.90 -40.49
CA ARG A 107 14.04 -45.89 -41.19
C ARG A 107 14.36 -47.28 -40.66
N ILE A 108 13.30 -48.06 -40.66
CA ILE A 108 13.19 -49.50 -40.49
C ILE A 108 13.84 -50.16 -41.72
N ALA A 109 14.68 -51.17 -41.50
CA ALA A 109 15.01 -52.24 -42.43
C ALA A 109 15.42 -53.46 -41.59
#